data_AF-A0A972S0Z6-F1
#
_entry.id   AF-A0A972S0Z6-F1
#
_cell.length_a   1.000
_cell.length_b   1.000
_cell.length_c   1.000
_cell.angle_alpha   90.00
_cell.angle_beta   90.00
_cell.angle_gamma   90.00
#
_symmetry.space_group_name_H-M   'P 1'
#
loop_
_entity.id
_entity.type
_entity.pdbx_description
1 polymer ?
#
loop_
_entity_poly.entity_id
_entity_poly.type
_entity_poly.pdbx_seq_one_letter_code
_entity_poly.pdbx_strand_id
1 'polypeptide(L)'
;MSRLEELIKELTVEHTEHLKKVEEFKKQLDKNFSPELVEEILEFFKTEVENHAIKEEEDLVEEIEKVAPDFDTEAIVFGHNTLREAIEDLETTFEEYKKGKASEEKIKKFANQLFIILKDHFVEEENFLFPDLKKYDIEI
;
A
#
# COMPACT_ATOMS: atom_id res chain seq x y z
N MET A 1 -18.15 -17.99 -8.15
CA MET A 1 -17.08 -17.06 -7.84
C MET A 1 -16.05 -17.88 -7.13
N SER A 2 -14.84 -17.99 -7.65
CA SER A 2 -13.74 -18.68 -6.97
C SER A 2 -13.37 -17.90 -5.70
N ARG A 3 -12.67 -18.54 -4.75
CA ARG A 3 -12.15 -17.82 -3.57
C ARG A 3 -11.17 -16.71 -4.00
N LEU A 4 -10.37 -16.98 -5.04
CA LEU A 4 -9.48 -16.00 -5.67
C LEU A 4 -10.24 -14.77 -6.20
N GLU A 5 -11.35 -14.96 -6.92
CA GLU A 5 -12.19 -13.84 -7.39
C GLU A 5 -12.80 -13.02 -6.24
N GLU A 6 -13.22 -13.69 -5.16
CA GLU A 6 -13.75 -13.03 -3.97
C GLU A 6 -12.67 -12.19 -3.28
N LEU A 7 -11.46 -12.74 -3.10
CA LEU A 7 -10.31 -12.02 -2.53
C LEU A 7 -9.93 -10.80 -3.36
N ILE A 8 -9.74 -10.96 -4.67
CA ILE A 8 -9.40 -9.84 -5.57
C ILE A 8 -10.44 -8.71 -5.44
N LYS A 9 -11.72 -9.05 -5.31
CA LYS A 9 -12.79 -8.08 -5.13
C LYS A 9 -12.72 -7.38 -3.77
N GLU A 10 -12.44 -8.11 -2.70
CA GLU A 10 -12.22 -7.54 -1.35
C GLU A 10 -11.03 -6.57 -1.37
N LEU A 11 -9.89 -6.98 -1.93
CA LEU A 11 -8.67 -6.18 -2.04
C LEU A 11 -8.91 -4.88 -2.85
N THR A 12 -9.59 -4.96 -3.99
CA THR A 12 -9.93 -3.78 -4.80
C THR A 12 -10.81 -2.76 -4.05
N VAL A 13 -11.68 -3.24 -3.14
CA VAL A 13 -12.49 -2.36 -2.27
C VAL A 13 -11.57 -1.66 -1.27
N GLU A 14 -10.65 -2.39 -0.64
CA GLU A 14 -9.66 -1.83 0.28
C GLU A 14 -8.76 -0.80 -0.41
N HIS A 15 -8.29 -1.05 -1.64
CA HIS A 15 -7.53 -0.09 -2.44
C HIS A 15 -8.29 1.23 -2.57
N THR A 16 -9.58 1.15 -2.93
CA THR A 16 -10.43 2.32 -3.10
C THR A 16 -10.58 3.11 -1.79
N GLU A 17 -10.71 2.42 -0.66
CA GLU A 17 -10.83 3.03 0.67
C GLU A 17 -9.52 3.68 1.12
N HIS A 18 -8.40 2.98 0.97
CA HIS A 18 -7.06 3.47 1.27
C HIS A 18 -6.70 4.69 0.43
N LEU A 19 -6.97 4.67 -0.89
CA LEU A 19 -6.70 5.80 -1.77
C LEU A 19 -7.53 7.04 -1.41
N LYS A 20 -8.79 6.87 -0.99
CA LYS A 20 -9.60 7.99 -0.50
C LYS A 20 -8.98 8.63 0.74
N LYS A 21 -8.56 7.81 1.70
CA LYS A 21 -7.93 8.26 2.95
C LYS A 21 -6.60 8.96 2.70
N VAL A 22 -5.78 8.43 1.79
CA VAL A 22 -4.54 9.08 1.33
C VAL A 22 -4.80 10.45 0.70
N GLU A 23 -5.83 10.57 -0.15
CA GLU A 23 -6.20 11.87 -0.73
C GLU A 23 -6.70 12.87 0.32
N GLU A 24 -7.33 12.41 1.39
CA GLU A 24 -7.68 13.24 2.55
C GLU A 24 -6.43 13.69 3.30
N PHE A 25 -5.50 12.79 3.63
CA PHE A 25 -4.24 13.12 4.27
C PHE A 25 -3.41 14.12 3.46
N LYS A 26 -3.33 13.92 2.15
CA LYS A 26 -2.64 14.85 1.23
C LYS A 26 -3.20 16.25 1.30
N LYS A 27 -4.54 16.40 1.25
CA LYS A 27 -5.21 17.71 1.39
C LYS A 27 -4.95 18.34 2.76
N GLN A 28 -4.88 17.53 3.82
CA GLN A 28 -4.61 18.01 5.17
C GLN A 28 -3.15 18.45 5.34
N LEU A 29 -2.18 17.69 4.81
CA LEU A 29 -0.76 18.03 4.84
C LEU A 29 -0.51 19.40 4.18
N ASP A 30 -1.16 19.67 3.05
CA ASP A 30 -0.98 20.94 2.34
C ASP A 30 -1.57 22.14 3.08
N LYS A 31 -2.67 21.95 3.83
CA LYS A 31 -3.43 23.04 4.44
C LYS A 31 -3.11 23.27 5.92
N ASN A 32 -3.01 22.19 6.69
CA ASN A 32 -2.97 22.18 8.14
C ASN A 32 -1.94 21.16 8.63
N PHE A 33 -0.68 21.34 8.23
CA PHE A 33 0.39 20.47 8.71
C PHE A 33 0.46 20.49 10.25
N SER A 34 0.47 19.30 10.86
CA SER A 34 0.77 19.12 12.27
C SER A 34 1.53 17.81 12.51
N PRO A 35 2.30 17.69 13.60
CA PRO A 35 2.92 16.42 13.98
C PRO A 35 1.91 15.30 14.16
N GLU A 36 0.75 15.60 14.75
CA GLU A 36 -0.31 14.61 15.00
C GLU A 36 -0.85 14.03 13.68
N LEU A 37 -0.99 14.86 12.64
CA LEU A 37 -1.39 14.38 11.32
C LEU A 37 -0.36 13.41 10.72
N VAL A 38 0.93 13.65 10.93
CA VAL A 38 2.00 12.75 10.46
C VAL A 38 1.96 11.43 11.23
N GLU A 39 1.66 11.46 12.53
CA GLU A 39 1.44 10.27 13.35
C GLU A 39 0.22 9.47 12.86
N GLU A 40 -0.89 10.13 12.53
CA GLU A 40 -2.07 9.48 11.95
C GLU A 40 -1.78 8.83 10.59
N ILE A 41 -0.96 9.48 9.75
CA ILE A 41 -0.51 8.90 8.48
C ILE A 41 0.33 7.64 8.74
N LEU A 42 1.35 7.74 9.60
CA LEU A 42 2.21 6.61 9.92
C LEU A 42 1.42 5.44 10.52
N GLU A 43 0.49 5.72 11.42
CA GLU A 43 -0.39 4.69 12.01
C GLU A 43 -1.25 4.03 10.94
N PHE A 44 -1.88 4.80 10.04
CA PHE A 44 -2.67 4.24 8.94
C PHE A 44 -1.85 3.27 8.07
N PHE A 45 -0.63 3.65 7.70
CA PHE A 45 0.22 2.80 6.88
C PHE A 45 0.70 1.55 7.63
N LYS A 46 1.10 1.70 8.90
CA LYS A 46 1.60 0.59 9.73
C LYS A 46 0.50 -0.38 10.19
N THR A 47 -0.77 -0.02 10.02
CA THR A 47 -1.90 -0.84 10.44
C THR A 47 -2.75 -1.25 9.26
N GLU A 48 -3.54 -0.34 8.69
CA GLU A 48 -4.51 -0.66 7.65
C GLU A 48 -3.83 -1.13 6.36
N VAL A 49 -2.79 -0.42 5.90
CA VAL A 49 -2.05 -0.82 4.68
C VAL A 49 -1.22 -2.07 4.92
N GLU A 50 -0.55 -2.20 6.07
CA GLU A 50 0.21 -3.41 6.40
C GLU A 50 -0.69 -4.66 6.55
N ASN A 51 -1.86 -4.54 7.19
CA ASN A 51 -2.80 -5.66 7.29
C ASN A 51 -3.32 -6.10 5.91
N HIS A 52 -3.47 -5.16 4.99
CA HIS A 52 -3.81 -5.45 3.60
C HIS A 52 -2.67 -6.18 2.89
N ALA A 53 -1.43 -5.70 3.01
CA ALA A 53 -0.25 -6.38 2.46
C ALA A 53 -0.10 -7.81 3.01
N ILE A 54 -0.31 -8.02 4.31
CA ILE A 54 -0.28 -9.36 4.93
C ILE A 54 -1.37 -10.26 4.33
N LYS A 55 -2.59 -9.74 4.12
CA LYS A 55 -3.66 -10.50 3.49
C LYS A 55 -3.27 -10.95 2.09
N GLU A 56 -2.56 -10.12 1.33
CA GLU A 56 -2.09 -10.52 0.02
C GLU A 56 -0.95 -11.54 0.10
N GLU A 57 0.06 -11.27 0.92
CA GLU A 57 1.23 -12.15 1.12
C GLU A 57 0.86 -13.54 1.66
N GLU A 58 -0.23 -13.65 2.42
CA GLU A 58 -0.72 -14.92 2.97
C GLU A 58 -1.89 -15.47 2.15
N ASP A 59 -3.06 -14.83 2.18
CA ASP A 59 -4.29 -15.40 1.62
C ASP A 59 -4.30 -15.39 0.08
N LEU A 60 -3.89 -14.27 -0.54
CA LEU A 60 -3.90 -14.17 -2.01
C LEU A 60 -2.84 -15.11 -2.61
N VAL A 61 -1.62 -15.10 -2.08
CA VAL A 61 -0.54 -15.99 -2.53
C VAL A 61 -0.96 -17.46 -2.41
N GLU A 62 -1.57 -17.89 -1.30
CA GLU A 62 -2.04 -19.26 -1.15
C GLU A 62 -3.06 -19.66 -2.24
N GLU A 63 -3.97 -18.75 -2.59
CA GLU A 63 -4.95 -19.00 -3.66
C GLU A 63 -4.32 -18.97 -5.06
N ILE A 64 -3.32 -18.12 -5.29
CA ILE A 64 -2.55 -18.11 -6.55
C ILE A 64 -1.82 -19.44 -6.74
N GLU A 65 -1.12 -19.93 -5.72
CA GLU A 65 -0.34 -21.17 -5.82
C GLU A 65 -1.20 -22.40 -6.15
N LYS A 66 -2.48 -22.39 -5.78
CA LYS A 66 -3.44 -23.47 -6.11
C LYS A 66 -3.80 -23.52 -7.59
N VAL A 67 -3.86 -22.37 -8.27
CA VAL A 67 -4.37 -22.25 -9.66
C VAL A 67 -3.28 -21.93 -10.68
N ALA A 68 -2.21 -21.28 -10.23
CA ALA A 68 -1.11 -20.79 -11.05
C ALA A 68 0.23 -20.92 -10.28
N PRO A 69 0.73 -22.15 -10.03
CA PRO A 69 1.93 -22.39 -9.23
C PRO A 69 3.23 -21.83 -9.84
N ASP A 70 3.22 -21.51 -11.14
CA ASP A 70 4.35 -20.88 -11.84
C ASP A 70 4.25 -19.34 -11.87
N PHE A 71 3.21 -18.75 -11.25
CA PHE A 71 3.05 -17.30 -11.18
C PHE A 71 4.08 -16.69 -10.24
N ASP A 72 4.68 -15.56 -10.63
CA ASP A 72 5.68 -14.86 -9.83
C ASP A 72 5.00 -14.06 -8.71
N THR A 73 4.82 -14.69 -7.55
CA THR A 73 4.28 -14.05 -6.34
C THR A 73 5.32 -13.21 -5.60
N GLU A 74 6.63 -13.34 -5.93
CA GLU A 74 7.67 -12.53 -5.29
C GLU A 74 7.53 -11.05 -5.65
N ALA A 75 6.95 -10.74 -6.81
CA ALA A 75 6.64 -9.37 -7.23
C ALA A 75 5.70 -8.63 -6.25
N ILE A 76 4.72 -9.34 -5.67
CA ILE A 76 3.79 -8.78 -4.67
C ILE A 76 4.58 -8.35 -3.42
N VAL A 77 5.36 -9.30 -2.87
CA VAL A 77 6.20 -9.08 -1.68
C VAL A 77 7.21 -7.95 -1.91
N PHE A 78 7.77 -7.85 -3.11
CA PHE A 78 8.70 -6.78 -3.48
C PHE A 78 8.04 -5.39 -3.43
N GLY A 79 6.81 -5.26 -3.95
CA GLY A 79 6.02 -4.04 -3.87
C GLY A 79 5.79 -3.61 -2.42
N HIS A 80 5.41 -4.55 -1.55
CA HIS A 80 5.19 -4.28 -0.13
C HIS A 80 6.46 -3.88 0.61
N ASN A 81 7.59 -4.52 0.32
CA ASN A 81 8.86 -4.12 0.93
C ASN A 81 9.26 -2.70 0.53
N THR A 82 8.99 -2.30 -0.72
CA THR A 82 9.20 -0.92 -1.16
C THR A 82 8.33 0.08 -0.39
N LEU A 83 7.08 -0.29 -0.07
CA LEU A 83 6.21 0.49 0.81
C LEU A 83 6.74 0.58 2.23
N ARG A 84 7.17 -0.55 2.82
CA ARG A 84 7.75 -0.61 4.17
C ARG A 84 8.99 0.28 4.29
N GLU A 85 9.89 0.25 3.30
CA GLU A 85 11.06 1.15 3.25
C GLU A 85 10.63 2.63 3.22
N ALA A 86 9.61 2.98 2.42
CA ALA A 86 9.11 4.36 2.36
C ALA A 86 8.45 4.81 3.68
N ILE A 87 7.83 3.90 4.43
CA ILE A 87 7.30 4.17 5.78
C ILE A 87 8.44 4.47 6.75
N GLU A 88 9.52 3.66 6.73
CA GLU A 88 10.70 3.86 7.58
C GLU A 88 11.40 5.20 7.28
N ASP A 89 11.48 5.59 6.01
CA ASP A 89 12.03 6.87 5.57
C ASP A 89 11.22 8.06 6.11
N LEU A 90 9.89 7.97 6.07
CA LEU A 90 9.01 9.00 6.65
C LEU A 90 9.14 9.05 8.17
N GLU A 91 9.13 7.90 8.85
CA GLU A 91 9.27 7.81 10.30
C GLU A 91 10.61 8.41 10.77
N THR A 92 11.70 8.03 10.12
CA THR A 92 13.04 8.55 10.42
C THR A 92 13.07 10.07 10.24
N THR A 93 12.52 10.57 9.13
CA THR A 93 12.46 12.01 8.86
C THR A 93 11.59 12.73 9.91
N PHE A 94 10.50 12.11 10.37
CA PHE A 94 9.63 12.67 11.40
C PHE A 94 10.30 12.75 12.76
N GLU A 95 11.08 11.74 13.12
CA GLU A 95 11.92 11.77 14.32
C GLU A 95 13.03 12.84 14.24
N GLU A 96 13.60 13.08 13.06
CA GLU A 96 14.50 14.21 12.82
C GLU A 96 13.79 15.55 12.98
N TYR A 97 12.56 15.67 12.47
CA TYR A 97 11.75 16.88 12.57
C TYR A 97 11.43 17.23 14.03
N LYS A 98 11.01 16.24 14.84
CA LYS A 98 10.78 16.42 16.29
C LYS A 98 12.03 16.94 17.03
N LYS A 99 13.22 16.61 16.54
CA LYS A 99 14.52 17.04 17.09
C LYS A 99 15.01 18.37 16.50
N GLY A 100 14.24 19.02 15.61
CA GLY A 100 14.61 20.24 14.92
C GLY A 100 15.68 20.07 13.83
N LYS A 101 15.86 18.83 13.32
CA LYS A 101 16.88 18.48 12.33
C LYS A 101 16.33 18.35 10.90
N ALA A 102 15.02 18.22 10.75
CA ALA A 102 14.34 18.22 9.46
C ALA A 102 13.30 19.35 9.39
N SER A 103 12.99 19.81 8.18
CA SER A 103 11.95 20.81 7.93
C SER A 103 10.59 20.15 7.67
N GLU A 104 9.52 20.91 7.85
CA GLU A 104 8.16 20.52 7.44
C GLU A 104 8.12 20.12 5.95
N GLU A 105 8.80 20.86 5.08
CA GLU A 105 8.87 20.56 3.64
C GLU A 105 9.48 19.17 3.38
N LYS A 106 10.51 18.78 4.14
CA LYS A 106 11.10 17.44 4.02
C LYS A 106 10.08 16.36 4.40
N ILE A 107 9.31 16.56 5.47
CA ILE A 107 8.24 15.63 5.87
C ILE A 107 7.19 15.50 4.77
N LYS A 108 6.68 16.62 4.28
CA LYS A 108 5.69 16.65 3.19
C LYS A 108 6.19 15.92 1.95
N LYS A 109 7.47 16.07 1.62
CA LYS A 109 8.09 15.36 0.50
C LYS A 109 8.02 13.84 0.71
N PHE A 110 8.50 13.33 1.84
CA PHE A 110 8.51 11.88 2.12
C PHE A 110 7.09 11.31 2.23
N ALA A 111 6.16 12.02 2.87
CA ALA A 111 4.76 11.60 2.92
C ALA A 111 4.13 11.52 1.51
N ASN A 112 4.38 12.51 0.65
CA ASN A 112 3.90 12.45 -0.73
C ASN A 112 4.56 11.33 -1.54
N GLN A 113 5.84 11.02 -1.30
CA GLN A 113 6.50 9.88 -1.93
C GLN A 113 5.84 8.56 -1.52
N LEU A 114 5.59 8.37 -0.22
CA LEU A 114 4.86 7.21 0.30
C LEU A 114 3.47 7.07 -0.35
N PHE A 115 2.72 8.17 -0.49
CA PHE A 115 1.41 8.16 -1.16
C PHE A 115 1.48 7.78 -2.64
N ILE A 116 2.52 8.22 -3.34
CA ILE A 116 2.74 7.88 -4.75
C ILE A 116 3.05 6.39 -4.87
N ILE A 117 3.96 5.86 -4.04
CA ILE A 117 4.33 4.45 -4.05
C ILE A 117 3.11 3.57 -3.81
N LEU A 118 2.27 3.89 -2.83
CA LEU A 118 1.04 3.12 -2.57
C LEU A 118 0.08 3.14 -3.76
N LYS A 119 -0.09 4.31 -4.36
CA LYS A 119 -0.96 4.45 -5.52
C LYS A 119 -0.44 3.66 -6.72
N ASP A 120 0.86 3.75 -6.99
CA ASP A 120 1.48 3.05 -8.10
C ASP A 120 1.42 1.53 -7.90
N HIS A 121 1.63 1.06 -6.66
CA HIS A 121 1.45 -0.35 -6.26
C HIS A 121 0.03 -0.85 -6.58
N PHE A 122 -1.02 -0.19 -6.09
CA PHE A 122 -2.41 -0.59 -6.39
C PHE A 122 -2.75 -0.50 -7.87
N VAL A 123 -2.20 0.48 -8.59
CA VAL A 123 -2.37 0.60 -10.05
C VAL A 123 -1.72 -0.57 -10.78
N GLU A 124 -0.57 -1.04 -10.30
CA GLU A 124 0.12 -2.19 -10.85
C GLU A 124 -0.71 -3.47 -10.65
N GLU A 125 -1.23 -3.66 -9.45
CA GLU A 125 -2.06 -4.82 -9.12
C GLU A 125 -3.37 -4.85 -9.91
N GLU A 126 -4.12 -3.75 -9.92
CA GLU A 126 -5.44 -3.71 -10.55
C GLU A 126 -5.39 -3.77 -12.08
N ASN A 127 -4.31 -3.26 -12.70
CA ASN A 127 -4.21 -3.20 -14.16
C ASN A 127 -3.36 -4.31 -14.78
N PHE A 128 -2.50 -4.96 -14.00
CA PHE A 128 -1.62 -6.02 -14.51
C PHE A 128 -1.80 -7.33 -13.73
N LEU A 129 -1.59 -7.33 -12.41
CA LEU A 129 -1.60 -8.56 -11.61
C LEU A 129 -2.98 -9.24 -11.60
N PHE A 130 -4.02 -8.54 -11.13
CA PHE A 130 -5.38 -9.12 -11.04
C PHE A 130 -5.96 -9.52 -12.40
N PRO A 131 -5.79 -8.74 -13.49
CA PRO A 131 -6.19 -9.18 -14.82
C PRO A 131 -5.45 -10.44 -15.31
N ASP A 132 -4.18 -10.60 -14.99
CA ASP A 132 -3.41 -11.79 -15.34
C ASP A 132 -3.88 -13.01 -14.56
N LEU A 133 -4.11 -12.89 -13.25
CA LEU A 133 -4.67 -13.96 -12.43
C LEU A 133 -6.05 -14.44 -12.91
N LYS A 134 -6.89 -13.53 -13.39
CA LYS A 134 -8.20 -13.89 -13.97
C LYS A 134 -8.08 -14.77 -15.22
N LYS A 135 -6.97 -14.74 -15.96
CA LYS A 135 -6.76 -15.63 -17.11
C LYS A 135 -6.62 -17.08 -16.64
N TYR A 136 -5.93 -17.30 -15.52
CA TYR A 136 -5.75 -18.62 -14.93
C TYR A 136 -7.05 -19.17 -14.33
N ASP A 137 -7.89 -18.32 -13.74
CA ASP A 137 -9.17 -18.74 -13.16
C ASP A 137 -10.23 -19.13 -14.23
N ILE A 138 -10.09 -18.66 -15.48
CA ILE A 138 -10.99 -19.02 -16.60
C ILE A 138 -10.61 -20.36 -17.25
N GLU A 139 -9.37 -20.83 -17.06
CA GLU A 139 -8.87 -22.08 -17.67
C GLU A 139 -9.24 -23.35 -16.87
N ILE A 140 -9.96 -23.20 -15.76
CA ILE A 140 -10.44 -24.28 -14.86
C ILE A 140 -11.94 -24.53 -15.07
#